data_AF-A0A2T3B3M8-F1
#
_entry.id   AF-A0A2T3B3M8-F1
#
_cell.length_a   1.000
_cell.length_b   1.000
_cell.length_c   1.000
_cell.angle_alpha   90.00
_cell.angle_beta   90.00
_cell.angle_gamma   90.00
#
_symmetry.space_group_name_H-M   'P 1'
#
loop_
_entity.id
_entity.type
_entity.pdbx_description
1 polymer ?
#
loop_
_entity_poly.entity_id
_entity_poly.type
_entity_poly.pdbx_seq_one_letter_code
_entity_poly.pdbx_strand_id
1 'polypeptide(L)'
;MLSSIGRSAIRRVVAGASQPSTTRVFQSVWHLQAAGVSKSTDNALSRTQVSFEFRRFLAAATKATRASKTSAESKPKTPVKKAKDKAAAKPKTKGRPKKKKILTPEEKAKREVQKLKALVLSPPKLKPTSAWKVLFSELSVPGQAVSVYAKNVAEKYKSLSPGELEAYNHTANQNKEANEVAFKQWIQSHTPEQIRVANNARMLLKKRTGKSYPLIPDDRIPKKARTEHALFTQDRWASGDLKGIKFSEASRILRDEYLALPESERKVYKDRAEADKERYIQEFRAAFHRDPPYLHKQATA
;
A
#
# COMPACT_ATOMS: atom_id res chain seq x y z
N MET A 1 -36.99 -62.87 28.79
CA MET A 1 -36.62 -62.60 30.19
C MET A 1 -37.03 -61.18 30.48
N LEU A 2 -38.11 -61.02 31.24
CA LEU A 2 -38.92 -59.82 31.38
C LEU A 2 -38.24 -58.76 32.27
N SER A 3 -38.20 -57.51 31.82
CA SER A 3 -37.84 -56.37 32.67
C SER A 3 -39.07 -55.87 33.42
N SER A 4 -39.02 -55.98 34.75
CA SER A 4 -40.01 -55.49 35.70
C SER A 4 -39.68 -54.07 36.16
N ILE A 5 -40.71 -53.20 36.12
CA ILE A 5 -41.26 -52.40 37.25
C ILE A 5 -40.16 -51.84 38.21
N GLY A 6 -39.86 -50.55 38.24
CA GLY A 6 -40.75 -49.43 38.54
C GLY A 6 -40.67 -49.09 40.04
N ARG A 7 -40.01 -47.99 40.42
CA ARG A 7 -40.21 -47.29 41.72
C ARG A 7 -39.92 -45.80 41.62
N SER A 8 -41.01 -45.03 41.66
CA SER A 8 -41.12 -43.63 42.04
C SER A 8 -40.71 -43.37 43.49
N ALA A 9 -40.07 -42.23 43.76
CA ALA A 9 -40.09 -41.62 45.09
C ALA A 9 -40.19 -40.09 44.96
N ILE A 10 -41.36 -39.61 45.39
CA ILE A 10 -41.75 -38.22 45.62
C ILE A 10 -41.17 -37.81 46.99
N ARG A 11 -40.48 -36.66 47.07
CA ARG A 11 -40.58 -35.76 48.23
C ARG A 11 -40.50 -34.30 47.81
N ARG A 12 -41.34 -33.52 48.47
CA ARG A 12 -41.83 -32.16 48.21
C ARG A 12 -41.26 -31.22 49.30
N VAL A 13 -40.97 -29.97 48.90
CA VAL A 13 -41.17 -28.69 49.66
C VAL A 13 -40.16 -28.45 50.81
N VAL A 14 -39.48 -27.29 50.96
CA VAL A 14 -40.00 -25.94 51.31
C VAL A 14 -39.03 -24.81 50.86
N ALA A 15 -39.65 -23.75 50.36
CA ALA A 15 -39.33 -22.32 50.28
C ALA A 15 -37.92 -21.75 50.61
N GLY A 16 -37.50 -20.86 49.70
CA GLY A 16 -36.53 -19.78 49.92
C GLY A 16 -36.53 -18.84 48.71
N ALA A 17 -37.41 -17.85 48.71
CA ALA A 17 -37.57 -16.86 47.65
C ALA A 17 -36.40 -15.86 47.61
N SER A 18 -35.90 -15.53 46.41
CA SER A 18 -35.38 -14.21 46.03
C SER A 18 -34.79 -14.26 44.61
N GLN A 19 -35.58 -13.87 43.62
CA GLN A 19 -35.13 -13.46 42.28
C GLN A 19 -34.74 -11.96 42.31
N PRO A 20 -34.10 -11.42 41.25
CA PRO A 20 -32.93 -10.55 41.35
C PRO A 20 -33.29 -9.06 41.30
N SER A 21 -32.49 -8.22 41.98
CA SER A 21 -32.58 -6.76 41.82
C SER A 21 -31.64 -6.26 40.73
N THR A 22 -32.26 -5.52 39.83
CA THR A 22 -31.74 -4.71 38.74
C THR A 22 -30.91 -3.52 39.24
N THR A 23 -30.31 -2.81 38.27
CA THR A 23 -29.76 -1.44 38.36
C THR A 23 -28.40 -1.26 39.06
N ARG A 24 -27.31 -1.45 38.30
CA ARG A 24 -26.10 -0.61 38.46
C ARG A 24 -26.05 0.39 37.31
N VAL A 25 -26.43 1.62 37.63
CA VAL A 25 -26.18 2.82 36.84
C VAL A 25 -24.67 3.10 36.88
N PHE A 26 -23.97 2.91 35.77
CA PHE A 26 -22.62 3.46 35.59
C PHE A 26 -22.72 4.64 34.62
N GLN A 27 -22.91 5.84 35.16
CA GLN A 27 -22.56 7.06 34.45
C GLN A 27 -21.08 7.34 34.68
N SER A 28 -20.24 7.05 33.68
CA SER A 28 -18.87 7.55 33.61
C SER A 28 -18.84 8.74 32.66
N VAL A 29 -18.95 9.94 33.24
CA VAL A 29 -18.68 11.21 32.57
C VAL A 29 -17.17 11.32 32.37
N TRP A 30 -16.68 11.18 31.14
CA TRP A 30 -15.30 11.54 30.79
C TRP A 30 -15.27 12.92 30.14
N HIS A 31 -14.79 13.91 30.91
CA HIS A 31 -14.39 15.21 30.38
C HIS A 31 -13.06 15.07 29.63
N LEU A 32 -13.10 15.31 28.32
CA LEU A 32 -11.92 15.55 27.51
C LEU A 32 -11.46 16.99 27.73
N GLN A 33 -10.38 17.18 28.50
CA GLN A 33 -9.65 18.44 28.47
C GLN A 33 -8.46 18.27 27.51
N ALA A 34 -8.69 18.69 26.26
CA ALA A 34 -7.63 18.88 25.29
C ALA A 34 -7.06 20.29 25.47
N ALA A 35 -5.81 20.38 25.94
CA ALA A 35 -5.00 21.58 25.80
C ALA A 35 -3.57 21.13 25.52
N GLY A 36 -3.21 21.13 24.23
CA GLY A 36 -1.84 20.97 23.80
C GLY A 36 -1.08 22.27 23.93
N VAL A 37 0.18 22.20 24.36
CA VAL A 37 1.24 23.16 23.99
C VAL A 37 2.55 22.38 23.96
N SER A 38 2.99 21.99 22.76
CA SER A 38 4.39 21.68 22.50
C SER A 38 5.13 23.00 22.36
N LYS A 39 6.02 23.32 23.29
CA LYS A 39 7.01 24.39 23.13
C LYS A 39 8.27 23.75 22.55
N SER A 40 8.56 24.04 21.29
CA SER A 40 9.91 23.88 20.75
C SER A 40 10.11 24.84 19.59
N THR A 41 10.68 26.01 19.89
CA THR A 41 11.52 26.78 18.98
C THR A 41 12.40 27.67 19.85
N ASP A 42 13.69 27.39 19.87
CA ASP A 42 14.75 28.39 19.90
C ASP A 42 16.07 27.67 19.68
N ASN A 43 16.57 27.72 18.45
CA ASN A 43 18.00 27.95 18.26
C ASN A 43 18.23 28.61 16.91
N ALA A 44 18.71 29.83 17.04
CA ALA A 44 19.01 30.77 15.98
C ALA A 44 20.34 30.42 15.30
N LEU A 45 20.33 30.61 13.98
CA LEU A 45 21.35 31.33 13.21
C LEU A 45 22.83 30.98 13.48
N SER A 46 23.38 30.10 12.65
CA SER A 46 24.74 30.32 12.13
C SER A 46 24.73 30.20 10.60
N ARG A 47 24.82 31.39 10.02
CA ARG A 47 24.93 31.71 8.60
C ARG A 47 26.38 31.52 8.19
N THR A 48 26.66 30.59 7.29
CA THR A 48 27.92 30.57 6.54
C THR A 48 27.62 30.47 5.05
N GLN A 49 27.82 31.60 4.36
CA GLN A 49 27.88 31.67 2.92
C GLN A 49 29.09 30.87 2.44
N VAL A 50 28.88 29.99 1.46
CA VAL A 50 29.96 29.51 0.60
C VAL A 50 29.53 29.77 -0.84
N SER A 51 30.06 30.85 -1.38
CA SER A 51 30.00 31.24 -2.78
C SER A 51 30.95 30.36 -3.59
N PHE A 52 30.42 29.58 -4.53
CA PHE A 52 31.21 28.96 -5.58
C PHE A 52 31.07 29.77 -6.87
N GLU A 53 32.15 30.51 -7.16
CA GLU A 53 32.43 31.11 -8.46
C GLU A 53 32.65 30.01 -9.50
N PHE A 54 31.84 29.99 -10.58
CA PHE A 54 32.23 29.35 -11.82
C PHE A 54 32.40 30.41 -12.90
N ARG A 55 33.67 30.62 -13.27
CA ARG A 55 34.13 31.55 -14.28
C ARG A 55 34.23 30.85 -15.63
N ARG A 56 33.82 31.60 -16.67
CA ARG A 56 34.18 31.51 -18.11
C ARG A 56 33.45 30.41 -18.91
N PHE A 57 33.04 30.60 -20.17
CA PHE A 57 33.56 31.48 -21.24
C PHE A 57 32.45 32.05 -22.14
N LEU A 58 32.70 33.29 -22.59
CA LEU A 58 32.07 33.94 -23.74
C LEU A 58 32.68 33.37 -25.03
N ALA A 59 31.86 33.11 -26.04
CA ALA A 59 32.29 32.94 -27.43
C ALA A 59 31.49 33.88 -28.32
N ALA A 60 32.23 34.71 -29.05
CA ALA A 60 31.77 35.82 -29.86
C ALA A 60 31.25 35.39 -31.24
N ALA A 61 30.44 36.28 -31.81
CA ALA A 61 29.81 36.21 -33.10
C ALA A 61 30.77 36.42 -34.28
N THR A 62 30.49 35.77 -35.42
CA THR A 62 30.82 36.25 -36.76
C THR A 62 29.65 36.04 -37.72
N LYS A 63 29.50 37.00 -38.62
CA LYS A 63 28.30 37.37 -39.38
C LYS A 63 28.34 36.79 -40.82
N ALA A 64 27.14 36.42 -41.29
CA ALA A 64 26.60 36.28 -42.66
C ALA A 64 27.48 36.47 -43.92
N THR A 65 27.26 35.61 -44.94
CA THR A 65 26.94 36.01 -46.34
C THR A 65 26.31 34.88 -47.20
N ARG A 66 25.05 35.12 -47.57
CA ARG A 66 24.26 34.87 -48.81
C ARG A 66 24.94 34.19 -50.04
N ALA A 67 24.27 33.19 -50.65
CA ALA A 67 23.90 33.14 -52.09
C ALA A 67 23.14 31.84 -52.47
N SER A 68 22.07 32.00 -53.26
CA SER A 68 21.25 30.96 -53.92
C SER A 68 21.48 30.97 -55.43
N LYS A 69 21.28 29.85 -56.16
CA LYS A 69 20.46 29.77 -57.40
C LYS A 69 20.52 28.40 -58.17
N THR A 70 19.31 27.89 -58.51
CA THR A 70 18.81 27.24 -59.77
C THR A 70 19.50 26.01 -60.38
N SER A 71 18.84 24.86 -60.61
CA SER A 71 17.78 24.49 -61.60
C SER A 71 18.29 24.22 -63.03
N ALA A 72 18.11 22.99 -63.54
CA ALA A 72 17.80 22.67 -64.94
C ALA A 72 17.33 21.21 -65.12
N GLU A 73 16.34 21.04 -66.01
CA GLU A 73 15.47 19.89 -66.28
C GLU A 73 15.82 19.23 -67.64
N SER A 74 15.51 17.94 -67.84
CA SER A 74 15.09 17.43 -69.16
C SER A 74 14.34 16.07 -69.08
N LYS A 75 13.09 16.09 -69.58
CA LYS A 75 12.20 14.95 -69.93
C LYS A 75 12.53 14.44 -71.36
N PRO A 76 11.91 13.36 -71.93
CA PRO A 76 10.54 13.40 -72.52
C PRO A 76 9.74 12.06 -72.45
N LYS A 77 8.41 12.07 -72.20
CA LYS A 77 7.23 12.00 -73.11
C LYS A 77 6.90 10.66 -73.82
N THR A 78 5.64 10.27 -73.65
CA THR A 78 4.82 9.18 -74.23
C THR A 78 4.52 9.32 -75.74
N PRO A 79 4.00 8.25 -76.39
CA PRO A 79 2.71 8.39 -77.08
C PRO A 79 1.78 7.14 -77.05
N VAL A 80 0.58 7.35 -77.60
CA VAL A 80 -0.73 6.70 -77.42
C VAL A 80 -1.08 5.70 -78.53
N LYS A 81 -1.99 4.72 -78.25
CA LYS A 81 -3.08 4.10 -79.08
C LYS A 81 -3.29 2.63 -78.65
N LYS A 82 -4.47 1.97 -78.58
CA LYS A 82 -5.88 2.21 -78.90
C LYS A 82 -6.71 1.15 -78.12
N ALA A 83 -8.00 1.43 -77.92
CA ALA A 83 -9.00 0.62 -77.23
C ALA A 83 -9.42 -0.67 -77.98
N LYS A 84 -9.83 -1.72 -77.23
CA LYS A 84 -11.18 -2.32 -77.32
C LYS A 84 -11.47 -3.34 -76.20
N ASP A 85 -12.64 -3.12 -75.59
CA ASP A 85 -13.60 -4.05 -74.99
C ASP A 85 -13.21 -4.96 -73.81
N LYS A 86 -13.58 -4.54 -72.59
CA LYS A 86 -14.09 -5.48 -71.57
C LYS A 86 -15.39 -4.97 -70.94
N ALA A 87 -16.38 -5.83 -71.08
CA ALA A 87 -17.75 -5.68 -70.63
C ALA A 87 -17.90 -5.43 -69.13
N ALA A 88 -18.87 -4.58 -68.83
CA ALA A 88 -19.79 -4.54 -67.69
C ALA A 88 -19.41 -5.23 -66.38
N ALA A 89 -19.18 -4.37 -65.39
CA ALA A 89 -19.45 -4.47 -63.95
C ALA A 89 -20.09 -5.75 -63.37
N LYS A 90 -19.40 -6.33 -62.38
CA LYS A 90 -20.03 -6.87 -61.16
C LYS A 90 -19.46 -6.09 -59.95
N PRO A 91 -20.29 -5.67 -58.98
CA PRO A 91 -19.88 -4.75 -57.93
C PRO A 91 -18.93 -5.43 -56.93
N LYS A 92 -17.84 -4.73 -56.58
CA LYS A 92 -16.92 -5.12 -55.51
C LYS A 92 -17.68 -5.19 -54.19
N THR A 93 -17.72 -6.38 -53.59
CA THR A 93 -18.13 -6.59 -52.21
C THR A 93 -17.24 -5.77 -51.27
N LYS A 94 -17.89 -4.95 -50.44
CA LYS A 94 -17.27 -4.11 -49.41
C LYS A 94 -16.27 -4.93 -48.59
N GLY A 95 -15.06 -4.41 -48.45
CA GLY A 95 -14.01 -4.95 -47.59
C GLY A 95 -14.55 -5.19 -46.19
N ARG A 96 -14.58 -6.45 -45.77
CA ARG A 96 -14.93 -6.89 -44.42
C ARG A 96 -13.96 -6.23 -43.44
N PRO A 97 -14.41 -5.55 -42.37
CA PRO A 97 -13.52 -4.97 -41.38
C PRO A 97 -12.68 -6.10 -40.75
N LYS A 98 -11.36 -5.90 -40.68
CA LYS A 98 -10.42 -6.84 -40.06
C LYS A 98 -10.92 -7.21 -38.67
N LYS A 99 -11.34 -8.47 -38.50
CA LYS A 99 -11.78 -9.00 -37.19
C LYS A 99 -10.66 -8.74 -36.19
N LYS A 100 -10.94 -7.95 -35.16
CA LYS A 100 -10.04 -7.74 -34.02
C LYS A 100 -9.66 -9.12 -33.49
N LYS A 101 -8.38 -9.50 -33.52
CA LYS A 101 -7.89 -10.74 -32.89
C LYS A 101 -8.34 -10.72 -31.44
N ILE A 102 -9.30 -11.58 -31.10
CA ILE A 102 -9.75 -11.78 -29.73
C ILE A 102 -8.55 -12.39 -29.02
N LEU A 103 -7.86 -11.60 -28.19
CA LEU A 103 -6.82 -12.14 -27.33
C LEU A 103 -7.39 -13.33 -26.57
N THR A 104 -6.68 -14.46 -26.60
CA THR A 104 -6.99 -15.60 -25.76
C THR A 104 -7.00 -15.17 -24.29
N PRO A 105 -7.83 -15.78 -23.43
CA PRO A 105 -7.93 -15.39 -22.02
C PRO A 105 -6.57 -15.42 -21.31
N GLU A 106 -5.68 -16.33 -21.72
CA GLU A 106 -4.32 -16.45 -21.20
C GLU A 106 -3.41 -15.27 -21.59
N GLU A 107 -3.48 -14.79 -22.84
CA GLU A 107 -2.71 -13.63 -23.28
C GLU A 107 -3.16 -12.36 -22.56
N LYS A 108 -4.46 -12.22 -22.25
CA LYS A 108 -4.97 -11.10 -21.45
C LYS A 108 -4.42 -11.15 -20.04
N ALA A 109 -4.45 -12.32 -19.39
CA ALA A 109 -3.90 -12.50 -18.05
C ALA A 109 -2.39 -12.19 -18.00
N LYS A 110 -1.62 -12.63 -18.99
CA LYS A 110 -0.18 -12.30 -19.09
C LYS A 110 0.06 -10.80 -19.25
N ARG A 111 -0.70 -10.12 -20.12
CA ARG A 111 -0.62 -8.66 -20.30
C ARG A 111 -1.03 -7.89 -19.05
N GLU A 112 -2.04 -8.36 -18.32
CA GLU A 112 -2.43 -7.77 -17.03
C GLU A 112 -1.30 -7.88 -16.01
N VAL A 113 -0.67 -9.06 -15.89
CA VAL A 113 0.47 -9.24 -14.99
C VAL A 113 1.64 -8.34 -15.38
N GLN A 114 1.92 -8.15 -16.68
CA GLN A 114 2.95 -7.23 -17.15
C GLN A 114 2.62 -5.77 -16.81
N LYS A 115 1.39 -5.34 -17.03
CA LYS A 115 0.92 -3.99 -16.64
C LYS A 115 1.05 -3.77 -15.13
N LEU A 116 0.62 -4.74 -14.34
CA LEU A 116 0.74 -4.66 -12.88
C LEU A 116 2.20 -4.60 -12.44
N LYS A 117 3.09 -5.37 -13.06
CA LYS A 117 4.54 -5.29 -12.78
C LYS A 117 5.13 -3.92 -13.12
N ALA A 118 4.68 -3.29 -14.21
CA ALA A 118 5.14 -1.94 -14.58
C ALA A 118 4.71 -0.86 -13.55
N LEU A 119 3.60 -1.09 -12.84
CA LEU A 119 3.11 -0.19 -11.78
C LEU A 119 3.80 -0.43 -10.42
N VAL A 120 4.55 -1.52 -10.26
CA VAL A 120 5.24 -1.81 -9.00
C VAL A 120 6.50 -0.95 -8.91
N LEU A 121 6.49 0.01 -7.99
CA LEU A 121 7.69 0.72 -7.57
C LEU A 121 8.62 -0.21 -6.78
N SER A 122 9.91 -0.22 -7.10
CA SER A 122 10.92 -1.01 -6.37
C SER A 122 11.65 -0.15 -5.34
N PRO A 123 11.58 -0.51 -4.04
CA PRO A 123 12.38 0.14 -2.99
C PRO A 123 13.89 0.05 -3.27
N PRO A 124 14.70 0.95 -2.69
CA PRO A 124 16.15 0.88 -2.78
C PRO A 124 16.66 -0.45 -2.19
N LYS A 125 17.77 -0.96 -2.74
CA LYS A 125 18.42 -2.15 -2.20
C LYS A 125 19.00 -1.81 -0.82
N LEU A 126 18.53 -2.55 0.19
CA LEU A 126 18.94 -2.34 1.58
C LEU A 126 20.32 -2.97 1.84
N LYS A 127 21.14 -2.28 2.62
CA LYS A 127 22.40 -2.77 3.18
C LYS A 127 22.14 -3.87 4.22
N PRO A 128 23.11 -4.77 4.50
CA PRO A 128 22.97 -5.82 5.49
C PRO A 128 22.78 -5.25 6.91
N THR A 129 21.71 -5.68 7.59
CA THR A 129 21.25 -5.17 8.90
C THR A 129 21.63 -6.05 10.10
N SER A 130 22.43 -7.09 9.89
CA SER A 130 22.87 -8.01 10.94
C SER A 130 24.35 -8.31 10.74
N ALA A 131 25.10 -8.47 11.83
CA ALA A 131 26.53 -8.80 11.79
C ALA A 131 26.82 -9.98 10.85
N TRP A 132 26.02 -11.04 10.95
CA TRP A 132 26.08 -12.18 10.04
C TRP A 132 25.95 -11.78 8.57
N LYS A 133 24.98 -10.92 8.23
CA LYS A 133 24.73 -10.50 6.86
C LYS A 133 25.84 -9.60 6.32
N VAL A 134 26.46 -8.79 7.19
CA VAL A 134 27.62 -7.97 6.84
C VAL A 134 28.77 -8.88 6.45
N LEU A 135 29.14 -9.81 7.34
CA LEU A 135 30.17 -10.81 7.08
C LEU A 135 29.86 -11.66 5.83
N PHE A 136 28.61 -12.08 5.67
CA PHE A 136 28.15 -12.84 4.50
C PHE A 136 28.31 -12.05 3.21
N SER A 137 28.09 -10.73 3.23
CA SER A 137 28.25 -9.88 2.04
C SER A 137 29.73 -9.68 1.67
N GLU A 138 30.62 -9.59 2.66
CA GLU A 138 32.06 -9.45 2.45
C GLU A 138 32.68 -10.71 1.85
N LEU A 139 32.22 -11.89 2.30
CA LEU A 139 32.73 -13.18 1.85
C LEU A 139 31.97 -13.74 0.64
N SER A 140 31.01 -12.99 0.10
CA SER A 140 30.27 -13.40 -1.09
C SER A 140 31.15 -13.27 -2.33
N VAL A 141 31.36 -14.39 -3.03
CA VAL A 141 32.10 -14.42 -4.29
C VAL A 141 31.11 -14.61 -5.45
N PRO A 142 31.07 -13.70 -6.44
CA PRO A 142 30.18 -13.86 -7.59
C PRO A 142 30.55 -15.12 -8.39
N GLY A 143 29.56 -15.95 -8.69
CA GLY A 143 29.73 -17.18 -9.50
C GLY A 143 29.94 -18.46 -8.68
N GLN A 144 30.18 -18.37 -7.37
CA GLN A 144 30.29 -19.54 -6.50
C GLN A 144 28.94 -19.90 -5.87
N ALA A 145 28.70 -21.20 -5.65
CA ALA A 145 27.45 -21.67 -5.07
C ALA A 145 27.25 -21.12 -3.64
N VAL A 146 26.05 -20.60 -3.37
CA VAL A 146 25.70 -19.97 -2.08
C VAL A 146 25.94 -20.88 -0.89
N SER A 147 25.69 -22.17 -1.05
CA SER A 147 25.89 -23.18 -0.01
C SER A 147 27.34 -23.31 0.45
N VAL A 148 28.32 -23.07 -0.43
CA VAL A 148 29.74 -23.30 -0.14
C VAL A 148 30.28 -22.17 0.73
N TYR A 149 30.13 -20.91 0.31
CA TYR A 149 30.63 -19.80 1.11
C TYR A 149 29.78 -19.55 2.36
N ALA A 150 28.48 -19.90 2.38
CA ALA A 150 27.66 -19.81 3.59
C ALA A 150 28.22 -20.67 4.74
N LYS A 151 28.79 -21.85 4.44
CA LYS A 151 29.47 -22.69 5.45
C LYS A 151 30.73 -22.01 5.98
N ASN A 152 31.53 -21.42 5.10
CA ASN A 152 32.73 -20.69 5.48
C ASN A 152 32.40 -19.46 6.34
N VAL A 153 31.32 -18.73 6.01
CA VAL A 153 30.81 -17.62 6.83
C VAL A 153 30.36 -18.14 8.20
N ALA A 154 29.78 -19.35 8.27
CA ALA A 154 29.32 -19.98 9.51
C ALA A 154 30.46 -20.29 10.46
N GLU A 155 31.50 -20.90 9.94
CA GLU A 155 32.70 -21.22 10.68
C GLU A 155 33.38 -19.93 11.16
N LYS A 156 33.56 -18.95 10.26
CA LYS A 156 34.14 -17.65 10.61
C LYS A 156 33.35 -16.90 11.67
N TYR A 157 32.03 -16.83 11.56
CA TYR A 157 31.20 -16.14 12.53
C TYR A 157 31.26 -16.80 13.91
N LYS A 158 31.33 -18.13 13.97
CA LYS A 158 31.48 -18.88 15.24
C LYS A 158 32.85 -18.67 15.87
N SER A 159 33.88 -18.43 15.06
CA SER A 159 35.24 -18.16 15.55
C SER A 159 35.51 -16.68 15.87
N LEU A 160 34.56 -15.77 15.63
CA LEU A 160 34.74 -14.36 15.96
C LEU A 160 34.84 -14.15 17.46
N SER A 161 35.77 -13.30 17.87
CA SER A 161 35.85 -12.81 19.23
C SER A 161 34.67 -11.85 19.54
N PRO A 162 34.33 -11.65 20.83
CA PRO A 162 33.27 -10.70 21.21
C PRO A 162 33.49 -9.28 20.66
N GLY A 163 34.73 -8.78 20.66
CA GLY A 163 35.05 -7.44 20.17
C GLY A 163 34.87 -7.29 18.65
N GLU A 164 35.21 -8.31 17.86
CA GLU A 164 34.94 -8.30 16.41
C GLU A 164 33.44 -8.36 16.13
N LEU A 165 32.71 -9.18 16.89
CA LEU A 165 31.26 -9.28 16.79
C LEU A 165 30.58 -7.95 17.11
N GLU A 166 31.07 -7.20 18.10
CA GLU A 166 30.62 -5.84 18.40
C GLU A 166 30.88 -4.87 17.24
N ALA A 167 32.05 -4.93 16.61
CA ALA A 167 32.34 -4.12 15.43
C ALA A 167 31.36 -4.41 14.27
N TYR A 168 31.07 -5.67 14.00
CA TYR A 168 30.07 -6.03 12.98
C TYR A 168 28.64 -5.61 13.39
N ASN A 169 28.30 -5.68 14.67
CA ASN A 169 27.01 -5.18 15.16
C ASN A 169 26.90 -3.67 15.02
N HIS A 170 27.98 -2.93 15.27
CA HIS A 170 28.04 -1.49 15.06
C HIS A 170 27.78 -1.13 13.59
N THR A 171 28.50 -1.77 12.66
CA THR A 171 28.29 -1.62 11.21
C THR A 171 26.86 -2.00 10.80
N ALA A 172 26.31 -3.08 11.37
CA ALA A 172 24.94 -3.50 11.10
C ALA A 172 23.89 -2.46 11.55
N ASN A 173 24.12 -1.79 12.68
CA ASN A 173 23.25 -0.72 13.18
C ASN A 173 23.36 0.55 12.32
N GLN A 174 24.57 0.97 11.96
CA GLN A 174 24.77 2.07 10.99
C GLN A 174 24.06 1.79 9.66
N ASN A 175 24.12 0.54 9.18
CA ASN A 175 23.41 0.13 7.97
C ASN A 175 21.89 0.19 8.14
N LYS A 176 21.32 -0.15 9.31
CA LYS A 176 19.87 0.01 9.58
C LYS A 176 19.46 1.47 9.47
N GLU A 177 20.20 2.36 10.12
CA GLU A 177 19.92 3.81 10.11
C GLU A 177 20.01 4.36 8.68
N ALA A 178 21.08 4.03 7.96
CA ALA A 178 21.25 4.43 6.56
C ALA A 178 20.12 3.89 5.65
N ASN A 179 19.68 2.65 5.89
CA ASN A 179 18.56 2.04 5.17
C ASN A 179 17.24 2.75 5.44
N GLU A 180 16.96 3.12 6.69
CA GLU A 180 15.75 3.86 7.06
C GLU A 180 15.74 5.26 6.43
N VAL A 181 16.88 5.96 6.46
CA VAL A 181 17.02 7.27 5.82
C VAL A 181 16.83 7.16 4.31
N ALA A 182 17.53 6.22 3.65
CA ALA A 182 17.39 5.99 2.22
C ALA A 182 15.96 5.62 1.83
N PHE A 183 15.28 4.80 2.65
CA PHE A 183 13.90 4.41 2.40
C PHE A 183 12.93 5.57 2.58
N LYS A 184 13.09 6.39 3.62
CA LYS A 184 12.29 7.61 3.84
C LYS A 184 12.48 8.62 2.70
N GLN A 185 13.71 8.87 2.27
CA GLN A 185 14.02 9.74 1.13
C GLN A 185 13.39 9.21 -0.16
N TRP A 186 13.45 7.89 -0.38
CA TRP A 186 12.81 7.25 -1.52
C TRP A 186 11.28 7.34 -1.48
N ILE A 187 10.65 7.23 -0.31
CA ILE A 187 9.21 7.48 -0.16
C ILE A 187 8.89 8.93 -0.51
N GLN A 188 9.68 9.89 -0.01
CA GLN A 188 9.49 11.32 -0.25
C GLN A 188 9.65 11.70 -1.72
N SER A 189 10.49 10.99 -2.49
CA SER A 189 10.62 11.23 -3.94
C SER A 189 9.41 10.77 -4.75
N HIS A 190 8.52 9.97 -4.16
CA HIS A 190 7.29 9.51 -4.80
C HIS A 190 6.05 10.17 -4.19
N THR A 191 5.01 10.31 -5.00
CA THR A 191 3.73 10.83 -4.50
C THR A 191 2.97 9.76 -3.71
N PRO A 192 2.16 10.16 -2.70
CA PRO A 192 1.31 9.21 -1.97
C PRO A 192 0.41 8.38 -2.89
N GLU A 193 -0.09 8.96 -3.98
CA GLU A 193 -0.93 8.26 -4.95
C GLU A 193 -0.15 7.19 -5.72
N GLN A 194 1.10 7.47 -6.13
CA GLN A 194 1.95 6.47 -6.79
C GLN A 194 2.21 5.27 -5.88
N ILE A 195 2.49 5.51 -4.59
CA ILE A 195 2.69 4.44 -3.60
C ILE A 195 1.39 3.65 -3.38
N ARG A 196 0.24 4.33 -3.28
CA ARG A 196 -1.07 3.66 -3.18
C ARG A 196 -1.34 2.76 -4.39
N VAL A 197 -1.09 3.23 -5.60
CA VAL A 197 -1.26 2.46 -6.84
C VAL A 197 -0.29 1.28 -6.88
N ALA A 198 0.97 1.47 -6.49
CA ALA A 198 1.96 0.41 -6.40
C ALA A 198 1.55 -0.68 -5.40
N ASN A 199 1.04 -0.30 -4.22
CA ASN A 199 0.54 -1.24 -3.22
C ASN A 199 -0.67 -2.04 -3.71
N ASN A 200 -1.61 -1.39 -4.40
CA ASN A 200 -2.72 -2.08 -5.05
C ASN A 200 -2.21 -3.09 -6.09
N ALA A 201 -1.22 -2.70 -6.91
CA ALA A 201 -0.62 -3.58 -7.90
C ALA A 201 0.08 -4.79 -7.25
N ARG A 202 0.81 -4.59 -6.15
CA ARG A 202 1.46 -5.66 -5.35
C ARG A 202 0.44 -6.66 -4.81
N MET A 203 -0.68 -6.19 -4.25
CA MET A 203 -1.77 -7.06 -3.78
C MET A 203 -2.40 -7.87 -4.91
N LEU A 204 -2.67 -7.23 -6.06
CA LEU A 204 -3.22 -7.89 -7.23
C LEU A 204 -2.24 -8.93 -7.80
N LEU A 205 -0.95 -8.62 -7.85
CA LEU A 205 0.07 -9.57 -8.27
C LEU A 205 0.15 -10.78 -7.35
N LYS A 206 0.04 -10.59 -6.02
CA LYS A 206 -0.04 -11.72 -5.08
C LYS A 206 -1.22 -12.62 -5.39
N LYS A 207 -2.41 -12.05 -5.64
CA LYS A 207 -3.61 -12.83 -6.01
C LYS A 207 -3.46 -13.56 -7.34
N ARG A 208 -2.82 -12.95 -8.35
CA ARG A 208 -2.70 -13.50 -9.71
C ARG A 208 -1.54 -14.49 -9.87
N THR A 209 -0.43 -14.27 -9.16
CA THR A 209 0.82 -15.03 -9.35
C THR A 209 1.21 -15.89 -8.16
N GLY A 210 0.54 -15.75 -7.02
CA GLY A 210 0.90 -16.39 -5.75
C GLY A 210 2.15 -15.83 -5.09
N LYS A 211 2.97 -15.03 -5.81
CA LYS A 211 4.21 -14.46 -5.29
C LYS A 211 3.92 -13.32 -4.32
N SER A 212 4.57 -13.36 -3.16
CA SER A 212 4.44 -12.31 -2.16
C SER A 212 5.24 -11.08 -2.58
N TYR A 213 4.58 -9.91 -2.54
CA TYR A 213 5.23 -8.62 -2.69
C TYR A 213 4.92 -7.82 -1.43
N PRO A 214 5.92 -7.47 -0.59
CA PRO A 214 5.67 -6.70 0.63
C PRO A 214 5.10 -5.33 0.29
N LEU A 215 4.14 -4.85 1.08
CA LEU A 215 3.56 -3.52 0.88
C LEU A 215 4.58 -2.45 1.32
N ILE A 216 4.53 -1.31 0.66
CA ILE A 216 5.32 -0.13 0.98
C ILE A 216 4.54 0.66 2.04
N PRO A 217 5.02 0.74 3.29
CA PRO A 217 4.41 1.60 4.30
C PRO A 217 4.66 3.08 3.94
N ASP A 218 3.63 3.91 4.10
CA ASP A 218 3.72 5.37 3.95
C ASP A 218 2.74 6.03 4.91
N ASP A 219 3.27 6.83 5.83
CA ASP A 219 2.50 7.50 6.88
C ASP A 219 1.64 8.65 6.33
N ARG A 220 1.93 9.13 5.10
CA ARG A 220 1.15 10.17 4.41
C ARG A 220 -0.18 9.65 3.88
N ILE A 221 -0.37 8.33 3.82
CA ILE A 221 -1.60 7.72 3.32
C ILE A 221 -2.64 7.72 4.46
N PRO A 222 -3.77 8.44 4.31
CA PRO A 222 -4.80 8.51 5.33
C PRO A 222 -5.35 7.13 5.70
N LYS A 223 -5.55 6.91 7.00
CA LYS A 223 -6.21 5.68 7.49
C LYS A 223 -7.69 5.75 7.15
N LYS A 224 -8.26 4.64 6.72
CA LYS A 224 -9.69 4.55 6.36
C LYS A 224 -10.58 5.01 7.53
N ALA A 225 -11.69 5.65 7.18
CA ALA A 225 -12.74 5.98 8.14
C ALA A 225 -13.20 4.73 8.91
N ARG A 226 -13.37 4.88 10.22
CA ARG A 226 -13.87 3.87 11.14
C ARG A 226 -15.38 3.78 11.03
N THR A 227 -15.90 2.57 11.15
CA THR A 227 -17.34 2.33 11.24
C THR A 227 -17.81 2.49 12.67
N GLU A 228 -19.12 2.66 12.84
CA GLU A 228 -19.80 2.75 14.14
C GLU A 228 -19.40 1.58 15.05
N HIS A 229 -19.53 0.35 14.54
CA HIS A 229 -19.12 -0.86 15.24
C HIS A 229 -17.63 -0.90 15.56
N ALA A 230 -16.76 -0.38 14.69
CA ALA A 230 -15.32 -0.35 14.95
C ALA A 230 -14.96 0.62 16.09
N LEU A 231 -15.67 1.74 16.20
CA LEU A 231 -15.53 2.68 17.32
C LEU A 231 -16.05 2.07 18.62
N PHE A 232 -17.22 1.43 18.59
CA PHE A 232 -17.74 0.66 19.74
C PHE A 232 -16.76 -0.42 20.20
N THR A 233 -16.26 -1.22 19.25
CA THR A 233 -15.27 -2.26 19.51
C THR A 233 -14.01 -1.68 20.15
N GLN A 234 -13.51 -0.55 19.63
CA GLN A 234 -12.35 0.14 20.19
C GLN A 234 -12.57 0.55 21.65
N ASP A 235 -13.72 1.15 21.97
CA ASP A 235 -14.06 1.58 23.33
C ASP A 235 -14.15 0.38 24.29
N ARG A 236 -14.73 -0.74 23.84
CA ARG A 236 -14.80 -1.99 24.63
C ARG A 236 -13.46 -2.71 24.79
N TRP A 237 -12.54 -2.59 23.84
CA TRP A 237 -11.17 -3.08 24.04
C TRP A 237 -10.39 -2.16 24.99
N ALA A 238 -10.65 -0.86 24.96
CA ALA A 238 -10.03 0.12 25.84
C ALA A 238 -10.48 -0.01 27.31
N SER A 239 -11.73 -0.45 27.57
CA SER A 239 -12.21 -0.72 28.93
C SER A 239 -11.43 -1.86 29.61
N GLY A 240 -10.85 -2.77 28.82
CA GLY A 240 -10.07 -3.89 29.32
C GLY A 240 -10.89 -5.11 29.73
N ASP A 241 -12.22 -5.08 29.56
CA ASP A 241 -13.13 -6.18 29.92
C ASP A 241 -12.88 -7.46 29.11
N LEU A 242 -12.22 -7.32 27.96
CA LEU A 242 -11.92 -8.42 27.04
C LEU A 242 -10.49 -8.97 27.20
N LYS A 243 -9.76 -8.53 28.23
CA LYS A 243 -8.40 -9.04 28.51
C LYS A 243 -8.47 -10.52 28.89
N GLY A 244 -7.65 -11.35 28.23
CA GLY A 244 -7.57 -12.79 28.49
C GLY A 244 -8.62 -13.63 27.74
N ILE A 245 -9.62 -13.02 27.12
CA ILE A 245 -10.57 -13.72 26.25
C ILE A 245 -9.93 -13.93 24.87
N LYS A 246 -10.14 -15.12 24.28
CA LYS A 246 -9.69 -15.39 22.92
C LYS A 246 -10.38 -14.42 21.94
N PHE A 247 -9.59 -13.82 21.04
CA PHE A 247 -10.09 -12.82 20.07
C PHE A 247 -11.37 -13.24 19.32
N SER A 248 -11.47 -14.52 18.94
CA SER A 248 -12.65 -15.06 18.24
C SER A 248 -13.92 -15.02 19.08
N GLU A 249 -13.82 -15.27 20.39
CA GLU A 249 -14.95 -15.24 21.31
C GLU A 249 -15.31 -13.79 21.67
N ALA A 250 -14.30 -12.96 21.96
CA ALA A 250 -14.48 -11.54 22.20
C ALA A 250 -15.20 -10.85 21.03
N SER A 251 -14.83 -11.20 19.79
CA SER A 251 -15.49 -10.65 18.59
C SER A 251 -16.98 -11.02 18.49
N ARG A 252 -17.36 -12.24 18.92
CA ARG A 252 -18.77 -12.67 18.94
C ARG A 252 -19.56 -11.89 19.99
N ILE A 253 -19.01 -11.79 21.20
CA ILE A 253 -19.62 -11.05 22.31
C ILE A 253 -19.86 -9.59 21.91
N LEU A 254 -18.83 -8.93 21.34
CA LEU A 254 -18.92 -7.54 20.88
C LEU A 254 -19.99 -7.34 19.81
N ARG A 255 -20.10 -8.26 18.85
CA ARG A 255 -21.14 -8.19 17.82
C ARG A 255 -22.52 -8.29 18.44
N ASP A 256 -22.75 -9.28 19.28
CA ASP A 256 -24.07 -9.54 19.88
C ASP A 256 -24.48 -8.39 20.80
N GLU A 257 -23.52 -7.83 21.52
CA GLU A 257 -23.74 -6.63 22.31
C GLU A 257 -24.10 -5.43 21.43
N TYR A 258 -23.32 -5.15 20.37
CA TYR A 258 -23.61 -4.05 19.44
C TYR A 258 -25.03 -4.11 18.86
N LEU A 259 -25.51 -5.32 18.56
CA LEU A 259 -26.87 -5.54 18.07
C LEU A 259 -27.93 -5.30 19.16
N ALA A 260 -27.60 -5.59 20.41
CA ALA A 260 -28.47 -5.38 21.56
C ALA A 260 -28.48 -3.92 22.06
N LEU A 261 -27.51 -3.08 21.68
CA LEU A 261 -27.46 -1.67 22.10
C LEU A 261 -28.74 -0.92 21.69
N PRO A 262 -29.29 -0.04 22.54
CA PRO A 262 -30.42 0.80 22.16
C PRO A 262 -30.01 1.81 21.07
N GLU A 263 -30.99 2.29 20.31
CA GLU A 263 -30.74 3.24 19.21
C GLU A 263 -30.11 4.55 19.70
N SER A 264 -30.43 4.99 20.92
CA SER A 264 -29.86 6.18 21.55
C SER A 264 -28.34 6.08 21.74
N GLU A 265 -27.85 4.95 22.21
CA GLU A 265 -26.42 4.71 22.41
C GLU A 265 -25.71 4.44 21.08
N ARG A 266 -26.38 3.72 20.15
CA ARG A 266 -25.88 3.56 18.77
C ARG A 266 -25.73 4.89 18.06
N LYS A 267 -26.61 5.87 18.31
CA LYS A 267 -26.53 7.20 17.73
C LYS A 267 -25.21 7.92 18.07
N VAL A 268 -24.69 7.76 19.28
CA VAL A 268 -23.38 8.33 19.66
C VAL A 268 -22.27 7.80 18.74
N TYR A 269 -22.30 6.52 18.41
CA TYR A 269 -21.33 5.90 17.50
C TYR A 269 -21.57 6.28 16.04
N LYS A 270 -22.82 6.48 15.61
CA LYS A 270 -23.20 7.04 14.30
C LYS A 270 -22.61 8.42 14.08
N ASP A 271 -22.89 9.34 15.00
CA ASP A 271 -22.44 10.72 14.91
C ASP A 271 -20.90 10.79 14.92
N ARG A 272 -20.22 9.96 15.74
CA ARG A 272 -18.75 9.83 15.71
C ARG A 272 -18.22 9.24 14.40
N ALA A 273 -18.87 8.22 13.85
CA ALA A 273 -18.47 7.62 12.58
C ALA A 273 -18.66 8.59 11.41
N GLU A 274 -19.65 9.48 11.47
CA GLU A 274 -19.85 10.56 10.50
C GLU A 274 -18.71 11.59 10.59
N ALA A 275 -18.38 12.08 11.78
CA ALA A 275 -17.23 12.96 11.98
C ALA A 275 -15.90 12.32 11.52
N ASP A 276 -15.74 11.00 11.74
CA ASP A 276 -14.58 10.23 11.31
C ASP A 276 -14.49 10.10 9.77
N LYS A 277 -15.63 9.97 9.09
CA LYS A 277 -15.72 10.02 7.62
C LYS A 277 -15.31 11.40 7.10
N GLU A 278 -15.75 12.48 7.72
CA GLU A 278 -15.39 13.84 7.34
C GLU A 278 -13.88 14.07 7.48
N ARG A 279 -13.29 13.67 8.62
CA ARG A 279 -11.83 13.68 8.80
C ARG A 279 -11.12 12.93 7.67
N TYR A 280 -11.55 11.71 7.36
CA TYR A 280 -10.94 10.93 6.28
C TYR A 280 -11.06 11.64 4.92
N ILE A 281 -12.20 12.28 4.61
CA ILE A 281 -12.36 13.03 3.36
C ILE A 281 -11.37 14.19 3.30
N GLN A 282 -11.19 14.95 4.39
CA GLN A 282 -10.25 16.06 4.47
C GLN A 282 -8.80 15.58 4.31
N GLU A 283 -8.40 14.55 5.05
CA GLU A 283 -7.06 13.95 4.94
C GLU A 283 -6.81 13.38 3.54
N PHE A 284 -7.82 12.76 2.92
CA PHE A 284 -7.73 12.21 1.57
C PHE A 284 -7.56 13.30 0.51
N ARG A 285 -8.29 14.40 0.63
CA ARG A 285 -8.12 15.58 -0.23
C ARG A 285 -6.72 16.19 -0.07
N ALA A 286 -6.22 16.28 1.17
CA ALA A 286 -4.90 16.79 1.45
C ALA A 286 -3.79 15.89 0.87
N ALA A 287 -3.91 14.57 1.01
CA ALA A 287 -2.89 13.62 0.59
C ALA A 287 -2.88 13.33 -0.92
N PHE A 288 -4.05 13.31 -1.57
CA PHE A 288 -4.20 12.87 -2.96
C PHE A 288 -4.70 13.95 -3.92
N HIS A 289 -5.04 15.15 -3.42
CA HIS A 289 -5.55 16.27 -4.22
C HIS A 289 -6.78 15.91 -5.07
N ARG A 290 -7.60 14.97 -4.60
CA ARG A 290 -8.85 14.54 -5.23
C ARG A 290 -9.83 14.00 -4.19
N ASP A 291 -11.09 13.85 -4.57
CA ASP A 291 -12.10 13.26 -3.71
C ASP A 291 -11.97 11.73 -3.60
N PRO A 292 -12.38 11.15 -2.44
CA PRO A 292 -12.57 9.71 -2.32
C PRO A 292 -13.54 9.16 -3.38
N PRO A 293 -13.24 8.00 -4.01
CA PRO A 293 -14.04 7.47 -5.11
C PRO A 293 -15.52 7.19 -4.77
N TYR A 294 -15.86 6.94 -3.50
CA TYR A 294 -17.24 6.64 -3.10
C TYR A 294 -18.15 7.87 -3.08
N LEU A 295 -17.60 9.09 -2.98
CA LEU A 295 -18.41 10.31 -3.04
C LEU A 295 -19.01 10.51 -4.44
N HIS A 296 -18.22 10.26 -5.49
CA HIS A 296 -18.72 10.32 -6.86
C HIS A 296 -19.79 9.26 -7.14
N LYS A 297 -19.68 8.07 -6.53
CA LYS A 297 -20.66 7.00 -6.71
C LYS A 297 -22.02 7.34 -6.10
N GLN A 298 -22.05 8.13 -5.03
CA GLN A 298 -23.29 8.60 -4.39
C GLN A 298 -23.96 9.74 -5.17
N ALA A 299 -23.21 10.57 -5.89
CA ALA A 299 -23.77 11.64 -6.72
C ALA A 299 -24.39 11.14 -8.04
N THR A 300 -24.01 9.95 -8.50
CA THR A 300 -24.52 9.33 -9.73
C THR A 300 -25.63 8.29 -9.50
N ALA A 301 -25.99 8.04 -8.24
CA ALA A 301 -27.04 7.10 -7.84
C ALA A 301 -28.28 7.86 -7.41
#